data_AF-A0AA86J484-F1
#
_entry.id   AF-A0AA86J484-F1
#
_cell.length_a   1.000
_cell.length_b   1.000
_cell.length_c   1.000
_cell.angle_alpha   90.00
_cell.angle_beta   90.00
_cell.angle_gamma   90.00
#
_symmetry.space_group_name_H-M   'P 1'
#
loop_
_entity.id
_entity.type
_entity.pdbx_description
1 polymer ?
#
loop_
_entity_poly.entity_id
_entity_poly.type
_entity_poly.pdbx_seq_one_letter_code
_entity_poly.pdbx_strand_id
1 'polypeptide(L)'
;MQGHLLPALEAIPQSSQDQYTAKRQEISFLLNDFLLKYLNTLYVEFNGDFVLAIVLGELAHQNVCQFARQGRMELPRTELPVSVDALRNFLLPCNPFSISESTGIPRETVRRKFEELVRLGLIERISPREYIITSLAAERFMFGLNLRIFEGINILCTHLKTLLDNGSAHVAGNDSD
;
A
#
# COMPACT_ATOMS: atom_id res chain seq x y z
N MET A 1 12.66 -5.93 -18.32
CA MET A 1 12.68 -6.96 -17.26
C MET A 1 11.57 -6.64 -16.28
N GLN A 2 10.44 -7.33 -16.41
CA GLN A 2 9.18 -7.06 -15.72
C GLN A 2 9.34 -7.26 -14.21
N GLY A 3 9.08 -6.19 -13.44
CA GLY A 3 8.84 -6.32 -12.00
C GLY A 3 7.41 -6.79 -11.82
N HIS A 4 7.21 -7.99 -11.29
CA HIS A 4 5.92 -8.42 -10.75
C HIS A 4 5.68 -7.65 -9.46
N LEU A 5 5.07 -6.48 -9.58
CA LEU A 5 4.41 -5.77 -8.49
C LEU A 5 2.95 -5.63 -8.91
N LEU A 6 2.11 -6.34 -8.16
CA LEU A 6 0.78 -6.86 -8.50
C LEU A 6 0.77 -7.91 -9.62
N PRO A 7 0.18 -9.11 -9.41
CA PRO A 7 -0.27 -9.91 -10.54
C PRO A 7 -1.27 -9.04 -11.29
N ALA A 8 -0.85 -8.50 -12.42
CA ALA A 8 -1.68 -7.69 -13.28
C ALA A 8 -2.89 -8.53 -13.67
N LEU A 9 -4.06 -8.21 -13.09
CA LEU A 9 -5.39 -8.41 -13.67
C LEU A 9 -5.48 -9.66 -14.57
N GLU A 10 -5.19 -10.84 -14.01
CA GLU A 10 -5.59 -12.09 -14.64
C GLU A 10 -7.10 -12.02 -14.93
N ALA A 11 -7.58 -12.78 -15.91
CA ALA A 11 -8.99 -12.82 -16.23
C ALA A 11 -9.79 -13.10 -14.95
N ILE A 12 -10.62 -12.13 -14.52
CA ILE A 12 -11.39 -12.22 -13.29
C ILE A 12 -12.29 -13.46 -13.42
N PRO A 13 -12.18 -14.44 -12.50
CA PRO A 13 -12.97 -15.67 -12.58
C PRO A 13 -14.46 -15.37 -12.72
N GLN A 14 -15.17 -16.12 -13.57
CA GLN A 14 -16.61 -15.93 -13.76
C GLN A 14 -17.36 -16.00 -12.43
N SER A 15 -16.95 -16.90 -11.52
CA SER A 15 -17.50 -17.00 -10.16
C SER A 15 -17.40 -15.69 -9.37
N SER A 16 -16.30 -14.95 -9.49
CA SER A 16 -16.13 -13.65 -8.84
C SER A 16 -17.02 -12.58 -9.47
N GLN A 17 -17.21 -12.62 -10.80
CA GLN A 17 -18.11 -11.70 -11.51
C GLN A 17 -19.58 -11.95 -11.13
N ASP A 18 -19.97 -13.21 -11.01
CA ASP A 18 -21.33 -13.62 -10.63
C ASP A 18 -21.62 -13.19 -9.18
N GLN A 19 -20.69 -13.45 -8.25
CA GLN A 19 -20.78 -13.02 -6.85
C GLN A 19 -20.88 -11.49 -6.73
N TYR A 20 -20.05 -10.75 -7.46
CA TYR A 20 -20.11 -9.30 -7.48
C TYR A 20 -21.47 -8.81 -8.01
N THR A 21 -21.96 -9.38 -9.09
CA THR A 21 -23.24 -8.98 -9.70
C THR A 21 -24.42 -9.21 -8.76
N ALA A 22 -24.44 -10.37 -8.07
CA ALA A 22 -25.50 -10.75 -7.15
C ALA A 22 -25.60 -9.85 -5.90
N LYS A 23 -24.47 -9.28 -5.44
CA LYS A 23 -24.37 -8.46 -4.21
C LYS A 23 -23.72 -7.10 -4.47
N ARG A 24 -23.91 -6.55 -5.66
CA ARG A 24 -23.13 -5.39 -6.17
C ARG A 24 -23.22 -4.17 -5.27
N GLN A 25 -24.39 -3.92 -4.66
CA GLN A 25 -24.65 -2.73 -3.86
C GLN A 25 -23.92 -2.83 -2.52
N GLU A 26 -24.07 -3.96 -1.84
CA GLU A 26 -23.45 -4.24 -0.55
C GLU A 26 -21.92 -4.33 -0.68
N ILE A 27 -21.42 -5.01 -1.72
CA ILE A 27 -19.99 -5.08 -2.00
C ILE A 27 -19.43 -3.68 -2.29
N SER A 28 -20.09 -2.90 -3.16
CA SER A 28 -19.63 -1.53 -3.46
C SER A 28 -19.61 -0.65 -2.22
N PHE A 29 -20.62 -0.76 -1.35
CA PHE A 29 -20.69 -0.02 -0.11
C PHE A 29 -19.52 -0.38 0.82
N LEU A 30 -19.25 -1.67 1.03
CA LEU A 30 -18.14 -2.11 1.89
C LEU A 30 -16.76 -1.69 1.34
N LEU A 31 -16.55 -1.83 0.03
CA LEU A 31 -15.31 -1.40 -0.62
C LEU A 31 -15.10 0.11 -0.50
N ASN A 32 -16.15 0.90 -0.76
CA ASN A 32 -16.08 2.35 -0.67
C ASN A 32 -15.90 2.84 0.77
N ASP A 33 -16.56 2.22 1.75
CA ASP A 33 -16.39 2.57 3.16
C ASP A 33 -14.93 2.37 3.61
N PHE A 34 -14.32 1.23 3.26
CA PHE A 34 -12.91 0.99 3.51
C PHE A 34 -12.02 2.02 2.78
N LEU A 35 -12.24 2.22 1.48
CA LEU A 35 -11.43 3.12 0.67
C LEU A 35 -11.47 4.56 1.19
N LEU A 36 -12.66 5.07 1.51
CA LEU A 36 -12.82 6.43 2.03
C LEU A 36 -12.16 6.61 3.39
N LYS A 37 -12.27 5.63 4.30
CA LYS A 37 -11.56 5.65 5.59
C LYS A 37 -10.04 5.66 5.40
N TYR A 38 -9.55 4.87 4.45
CA TYR A 38 -8.14 4.84 4.11
C TYR A 38 -7.65 6.18 3.54
N LEU A 39 -8.36 6.74 2.56
CA LEU A 39 -8.03 8.04 1.96
C LEU A 39 -8.08 9.17 2.98
N ASN A 40 -9.07 9.17 3.89
CA ASN A 40 -9.14 10.16 4.97
C ASN A 40 -7.98 10.03 5.95
N THR A 41 -7.52 8.81 6.24
CA THR A 41 -6.35 8.58 7.09
C THR A 41 -5.11 9.18 6.45
N LEU A 42 -4.87 8.90 5.16
CA LEU A 42 -3.78 9.51 4.41
C LEU A 42 -3.90 11.05 4.34
N TYR A 43 -5.11 11.56 4.14
CA TYR A 43 -5.37 13.00 4.09
C TYR A 43 -4.95 13.68 5.40
N VAL A 44 -5.40 13.16 6.55
CA VAL A 44 -5.03 13.73 7.86
C VAL A 44 -3.53 13.61 8.10
N GLU A 45 -2.95 12.44 7.78
CA GLU A 45 -1.55 12.15 8.05
C GLU A 45 -0.58 13.05 7.27
N PHE A 46 -0.93 13.39 6.03
CA PHE A 46 -0.14 14.23 5.14
C PHE A 46 -0.70 15.65 5.00
N ASN A 47 -1.58 16.10 5.90
CA ASN A 47 -2.21 17.43 5.88
C ASN A 47 -2.82 17.80 4.51
N GLY A 48 -3.43 16.82 3.85
CA GLY A 48 -4.07 16.95 2.54
C GLY A 48 -3.13 16.84 1.34
N ASP A 49 -1.82 16.66 1.56
CA ASP A 49 -0.84 16.54 0.48
C ASP A 49 -0.65 15.09 0.02
N PHE A 50 -1.58 14.60 -0.81
CA PHE A 50 -1.47 13.24 -1.37
C PHE A 50 -0.24 13.05 -2.25
N VAL A 51 0.30 14.11 -2.86
CA VAL A 51 1.53 14.02 -3.66
C VAL A 51 2.72 13.67 -2.76
N LEU A 52 2.79 14.25 -1.56
CA LEU A 52 3.77 13.91 -0.54
C LEU A 52 3.64 12.44 -0.10
N ALA A 53 2.40 11.97 0.10
CA ALA A 53 2.12 10.58 0.44
C ALA A 53 2.59 9.60 -0.64
N ILE A 54 2.26 9.88 -1.90
CA ILE A 54 2.64 9.04 -3.06
C ILE A 54 4.17 9.02 -3.21
N VAL A 55 4.83 10.18 -3.14
CA VAL A 55 6.29 10.27 -3.27
C VAL A 55 7.01 9.51 -2.16
N LEU A 56 6.55 9.64 -0.90
CA LEU A 56 7.12 8.89 0.22
C LEU A 56 6.88 7.38 0.06
N GLY A 57 5.65 6.98 -0.28
CA GLY A 57 5.28 5.58 -0.46
C GLY A 57 6.10 4.89 -1.54
N GLU A 58 6.25 5.53 -2.71
CA GLU A 58 7.05 5.00 -3.81
C GLU A 58 8.54 4.93 -3.45
N LEU A 59 9.08 5.96 -2.78
CA LEU A 59 10.47 5.96 -2.32
C LEU A 59 10.73 4.82 -1.33
N ALA A 60 9.85 4.68 -0.33
CA ALA A 60 9.95 3.60 0.66
C ALA A 60 9.88 2.23 -0.01
N HIS A 61 8.96 2.08 -0.96
CA HIS A 61 8.81 0.86 -1.73
C HIS A 61 10.07 0.54 -2.54
N GLN A 62 10.65 1.51 -3.24
CA GLN A 62 11.88 1.31 -3.99
C GLN A 62 13.09 1.03 -3.08
N ASN A 63 13.18 1.65 -1.91
CA ASN A 63 14.25 1.37 -0.95
C ASN A 63 14.25 -0.10 -0.48
N VAL A 64 13.07 -0.71 -0.37
CA VAL A 64 12.89 -2.08 0.16
C VAL A 64 12.79 -3.13 -0.96
N CYS A 65 12.11 -2.86 -2.08
CA CYS A 65 11.80 -3.85 -3.12
C CYS A 65 13.01 -4.38 -3.90
N GLN A 66 14.13 -3.67 -3.90
CA GLN A 66 15.33 -4.17 -4.57
C GLN A 66 15.92 -5.41 -3.84
N PHE A 67 15.56 -5.66 -2.57
CA PHE A 67 15.79 -6.94 -1.88
C PHE A 67 14.96 -8.11 -2.45
N ALA A 68 13.67 -7.89 -2.69
CA ALA A 68 12.78 -8.91 -3.25
C ALA A 68 13.23 -9.35 -4.65
N ARG A 69 13.77 -8.43 -5.45
CA ARG A 69 14.30 -8.71 -6.81
C ARG A 69 15.58 -9.56 -6.81
N GLN A 70 16.30 -9.64 -5.70
CA GLN A 70 17.51 -10.47 -5.55
C GLN A 70 17.20 -11.87 -4.98
N GLY A 71 15.93 -12.26 -4.90
CA GLY A 71 15.51 -13.55 -4.33
C GLY A 71 15.65 -13.63 -2.81
N ARG A 72 15.96 -12.51 -2.14
CA ARG A 72 16.15 -12.39 -0.70
C ARG A 72 14.92 -11.77 -0.04
N MET A 73 13.73 -12.33 -0.32
CA MET A 73 12.48 -11.90 0.32
C MET A 73 12.38 -12.39 1.78
N GLU A 74 13.50 -12.73 2.39
CA GLU A 74 13.60 -12.78 3.85
C GLU A 74 14.10 -11.41 4.28
N LEU A 75 13.16 -10.49 4.53
CA LEU A 75 13.46 -9.37 5.41
C LEU A 75 14.09 -9.97 6.67
N PRO A 76 15.21 -9.42 7.19
CA PRO A 76 15.82 -9.94 8.40
C PRO A 76 14.72 -10.11 9.45
N ARG A 77 14.51 -11.34 9.94
CA ARG A 77 13.60 -11.64 11.06
C ARG A 77 14.20 -10.99 12.29
N THR A 78 14.12 -9.68 12.34
CA THR A 78 14.58 -8.84 13.41
C THR A 78 13.38 -8.69 14.32
N GLU A 79 13.57 -9.01 15.60
CA GLU A 79 12.53 -8.86 16.61
C GLU A 79 12.00 -7.43 16.55
N LEU A 80 10.69 -7.29 16.42
CA LEU A 80 10.07 -5.96 16.48
C LEU A 80 10.32 -5.36 17.87
N PRO A 81 10.64 -4.06 17.96
CA PRO A 81 10.80 -3.12 16.85
C PRO A 81 12.20 -3.24 16.23
N VAL A 82 12.24 -3.49 14.92
CA VAL A 82 13.49 -3.42 14.17
C VAL A 82 13.99 -1.98 14.25
N SER A 83 15.12 -1.73 14.91
CA SER A 83 15.73 -0.41 14.84
C SER A 83 16.05 -0.14 13.36
N VAL A 84 15.60 0.98 12.83
CA VAL A 84 15.81 1.26 11.40
C VAL A 84 17.28 1.54 11.10
N ASP A 85 18.10 1.77 12.12
CA ASP A 85 19.57 1.67 12.02
C ASP A 85 20.03 0.28 11.59
N ALA A 86 19.38 -0.78 12.06
CA ALA A 86 19.62 -2.13 11.55
C ALA A 86 19.15 -2.26 10.10
N LEU A 87 18.01 -1.66 9.73
CA LEU A 87 17.49 -1.64 8.35
C LEU A 87 18.33 -0.78 7.40
N ARG A 88 19.06 0.23 7.89
CA ARG A 88 19.80 1.21 7.07
C ARG A 88 20.78 0.55 6.11
N ASN A 89 21.49 -0.47 6.57
CA ASN A 89 22.43 -1.25 5.76
C ASN A 89 21.73 -2.10 4.68
N PHE A 90 20.41 -2.25 4.78
CA PHE A 90 19.54 -2.97 3.85
C PHE A 90 18.66 -2.02 3.02
N LEU A 91 18.76 -0.70 3.17
CA LEU A 91 18.01 0.23 2.31
C LEU A 91 18.83 0.55 1.08
N LEU A 92 18.22 0.36 -0.09
CA LEU A 92 18.86 0.72 -1.34
C LEU A 92 18.49 2.15 -1.72
N PRO A 93 19.47 3.02 -1.99
CA PRO A 93 19.18 4.44 -2.15
C PRO A 93 18.41 4.72 -3.43
N CYS A 94 17.47 5.66 -3.37
CA CYS A 94 16.66 6.07 -4.52
C CYS A 94 16.92 7.54 -4.88
N ASN A 95 16.82 7.86 -6.17
CA ASN A 95 16.94 9.20 -6.68
C ASN A 95 15.56 9.78 -7.10
N PRO A 96 15.38 11.11 -7.07
CA PRO A 96 14.11 11.75 -7.45
C PRO A 96 13.65 11.46 -8.88
N PHE A 97 14.59 11.19 -9.79
CA PHE A 97 14.28 10.93 -11.18
C PHE A 97 13.53 9.60 -11.33
N SER A 98 13.97 8.54 -10.64
CA SER A 98 13.30 7.24 -10.60
C SER A 98 11.86 7.34 -10.03
N ILE A 99 11.63 8.21 -9.06
CA ILE A 99 10.28 8.46 -8.53
C ILE A 99 9.40 9.18 -9.55
N SER A 100 9.95 10.18 -10.25
CA SER A 100 9.21 10.89 -11.30
C SER A 100 8.78 9.93 -12.44
N GLU A 101 9.68 9.05 -12.89
CA GLU A 101 9.38 8.07 -13.94
C GLU A 101 8.33 7.04 -13.51
N SER A 102 8.43 6.53 -12.28
CA SER A 102 7.50 5.51 -11.75
C SER A 102 6.11 6.05 -11.42
N THR A 103 6.02 7.28 -10.92
CA THR A 103 4.75 7.88 -10.48
C THR A 103 4.07 8.73 -11.55
N GLY A 104 4.81 9.17 -12.58
CA GLY A 104 4.35 10.18 -13.54
C GLY A 104 4.27 11.60 -12.97
N ILE A 105 4.65 11.82 -11.70
CA ILE A 105 4.68 13.16 -11.08
C ILE A 105 5.84 13.96 -11.69
N PRO A 106 5.62 15.24 -12.08
CA PRO A 106 6.68 16.06 -12.69
C PRO A 106 7.93 16.16 -11.81
N ARG A 107 9.12 16.09 -12.42
CA ARG A 107 10.42 16.09 -11.71
C ARG A 107 10.57 17.23 -10.71
N GLU A 108 10.16 18.44 -11.08
CA GLU A 108 10.24 19.60 -10.19
C GLU A 108 9.32 19.45 -8.97
N THR A 109 8.14 18.84 -9.15
CA THR A 109 7.23 18.53 -8.05
C THR A 109 7.84 17.47 -7.13
N VAL A 110 8.41 16.41 -7.69
CA VAL A 110 9.11 15.38 -6.89
C VAL A 110 10.27 15.99 -6.11
N ARG A 111 11.11 16.84 -6.74
CA ARG A 111 12.23 17.51 -6.07
C ARG A 111 11.76 18.35 -4.87
N ARG A 112 10.72 19.18 -5.07
CA ARG A 112 10.12 19.97 -3.98
C ARG A 112 9.60 19.08 -2.85
N LYS A 113 9.02 17.92 -3.19
CA LYS A 113 8.52 16.95 -2.21
C LYS A 113 9.63 16.25 -1.44
N PHE A 114 10.75 15.94 -2.09
CA PHE A 114 11.93 15.43 -1.39
C PHE A 114 12.47 16.44 -0.38
N GLU A 115 12.59 17.72 -0.75
CA GLU A 115 13.02 18.77 0.18
C GLU A 115 12.09 18.90 1.39
N GLU A 116 10.78 18.74 1.18
CA GLU A 116 9.78 18.70 2.24
C GLU A 116 9.91 17.46 3.13
N LEU A 117 10.07 16.26 2.55
CA LEU A 117 10.27 15.02 3.29
C LEU A 117 11.56 15.02 4.12
N VAL A 118 12.64 15.62 3.60
CA VAL A 118 13.88 15.84 4.35
C VAL A 118 13.63 16.75 5.55
N ARG A 119 12.89 17.85 5.35
CA ARG A 119 12.55 18.79 6.43
C ARG A 119 11.68 18.14 7.51
N LEU A 120 10.79 17.23 7.12
CA LEU A 120 9.96 16.44 8.04
C LEU A 120 10.74 15.30 8.71
N GLY A 121 12.01 15.09 8.36
CA GLY A 121 12.84 14.02 8.89
C GLY A 121 12.40 12.63 8.45
N LEU A 122 11.59 12.51 7.39
CA LEU A 122 11.05 11.24 6.90
C LEU A 122 12.00 10.54 5.91
N ILE A 123 12.83 11.31 5.23
CA ILE A 123 13.92 10.78 4.40
C ILE A 123 15.22 11.50 4.74
N GLU A 124 16.33 10.85 4.52
CA GLU A 124 17.66 11.45 4.62
C GLU A 124 18.43 11.30 3.30
N ARG A 125 19.30 12.28 3.04
CA ARG A 125 20.18 12.29 1.88
C ARG A 125 21.51 11.65 2.25
N ILE A 126 21.86 10.56 1.59
CA ILE A 126 23.12 9.85 1.84
C ILE A 126 24.23 10.24 0.85
N SER A 127 23.86 10.74 -0.33
CA SER A 127 24.77 11.20 -1.37
C SER A 127 24.12 12.32 -2.20
N PRO A 128 24.86 13.00 -3.11
CA PRO A 128 24.32 14.14 -3.85
C PRO A 128 23.00 13.89 -4.59
N ARG A 129 22.59 12.66 -4.88
CA ARG A 129 21.31 12.40 -5.56
C ARG A 129 20.53 11.23 -4.98
N GLU A 130 20.95 10.72 -3.83
CA GLU A 130 20.44 9.47 -3.29
C GLU A 130 19.86 9.68 -1.89
N TYR A 131 18.69 9.09 -1.70
CA TYR A 131 17.86 9.26 -0.51
C TYR A 131 17.36 7.91 -0.02
N ILE A 132 17.24 7.79 1.29
CA ILE A 132 16.63 6.65 1.97
C ILE A 132 15.61 7.12 3.00
N ILE A 133 14.63 6.28 3.32
CA ILE A 133 13.72 6.50 4.44
C ILE A 133 14.46 6.48 5.79
N THR A 134 13.95 7.25 6.76
CA THR A 134 14.46 7.26 8.14
C THR A 134 13.66 6.34 9.05
N SER A 135 14.14 6.17 10.29
CA SER A 135 13.44 5.46 11.35
C SER A 135 12.06 6.04 11.64
N LEU A 136 11.94 7.37 11.59
CA LEU A 136 10.69 8.07 11.81
C LEU A 136 9.65 7.70 10.74
N ALA A 137 10.06 7.61 9.47
CA ALA A 137 9.15 7.19 8.41
C ALA A 137 8.71 5.74 8.57
N ALA A 138 9.60 4.84 8.96
CA ALA A 138 9.26 3.45 9.21
C ALA A 138 8.28 3.29 10.38
N GLU A 139 8.56 3.94 11.53
CA GLU A 139 7.67 3.91 12.70
C GLU A 139 6.27 4.44 12.35
N ARG A 140 6.23 5.63 11.76
CA ARG A 140 5.00 6.36 11.48
C ARG A 140 4.15 5.70 10.40
N PHE A 141 4.78 5.25 9.31
CA PHE A 141 4.06 4.76 8.13
C PHE A 141 4.18 3.26 7.92
N MET A 142 5.37 2.67 8.06
CA MET A 142 5.55 1.23 7.83
C MET A 142 4.95 0.35 8.93
N PHE A 143 4.88 0.86 10.17
CA PHE A 143 4.26 0.14 11.28
C PHE A 143 2.89 0.71 11.63
N GLY A 144 2.81 2.02 11.92
CA GLY A 144 1.56 2.66 12.34
C GLY A 144 0.44 2.59 11.29
N LEU A 145 0.69 3.13 10.09
CA LEU A 145 -0.31 3.15 9.02
C LEU A 145 -0.58 1.74 8.46
N ASN A 146 0.46 0.95 8.16
CA ASN A 146 0.27 -0.40 7.62
C ASN A 146 -0.54 -1.32 8.55
N LEU A 147 -0.36 -1.23 9.87
CA LEU A 147 -1.14 -2.02 10.82
C LEU A 147 -2.63 -1.65 10.73
N ARG A 148 -2.96 -0.37 10.58
CA ARG A 148 -4.35 0.10 10.40
C ARG A 148 -4.95 -0.35 9.08
N ILE A 149 -4.18 -0.31 7.99
CA ILE A 149 -4.62 -0.81 6.68
C ILE A 149 -4.88 -2.32 6.77
N PHE A 150 -3.93 -3.07 7.34
CA PHE A 150 -4.04 -4.51 7.51
C PHE A 150 -5.29 -4.90 8.31
N GLU A 151 -5.53 -4.24 9.43
CA GLU A 151 -6.73 -4.46 10.23
C GLU A 151 -8.01 -4.11 9.45
N GLY A 152 -8.02 -2.97 8.75
CA GLY A 152 -9.14 -2.58 7.89
C GLY A 152 -9.45 -3.60 6.79
N ILE A 153 -8.41 -4.19 6.18
CA ILE A 153 -8.55 -5.27 5.19
C ILE A 153 -9.12 -6.53 5.86
N ASN A 154 -8.64 -6.92 7.04
CA ASN A 154 -9.17 -8.10 7.75
C ASN A 154 -10.66 -7.96 8.06
N ILE A 155 -11.08 -6.77 8.52
CA ILE A 155 -12.49 -6.45 8.78
C ILE A 155 -13.29 -6.51 7.47
N LEU A 156 -12.80 -5.87 6.41
CA LEU A 156 -13.44 -5.90 5.09
C LEU A 156 -13.61 -7.33 4.56
N CYS A 157 -12.55 -8.15 4.62
CA CYS A 157 -12.58 -9.54 4.21
C CYS A 157 -13.58 -10.35 5.02
N THR A 158 -13.69 -10.10 6.33
CA THR A 158 -14.67 -10.76 7.20
C THR A 158 -16.09 -10.41 6.77
N HIS A 159 -16.39 -9.12 6.57
CA HIS A 159 -17.72 -8.68 6.12
C HIS A 159 -18.07 -9.22 4.72
N LEU A 160 -17.12 -9.23 3.79
CA LEU A 160 -17.33 -9.78 2.45
C LEU A 160 -17.64 -11.28 2.50
N LYS A 161 -16.90 -12.05 3.31
CA LYS A 161 -17.16 -13.49 3.49
C LYS A 161 -18.57 -13.73 4.04
N THR A 162 -18.93 -13.06 5.13
CA THR A 162 -20.27 -13.18 5.72
C THR A 162 -21.38 -12.81 4.73
N LEU A 163 -21.19 -11.76 3.95
CA LEU A 163 -22.16 -11.34 2.93
C LEU A 163 -22.36 -12.40 1.84
N LEU A 164 -21.28 -13.03 1.38
CA LEU A 164 -21.31 -14.05 0.34
C LEU A 164 -21.87 -15.38 0.88
N ASP A 165 -21.54 -15.76 2.12
CA ASP A 165 -22.03 -16.99 2.75
C ASP A 165 -23.55 -16.93 3.00
N ASN A 166 -24.07 -15.77 3.41
CA ASN A 166 -25.50 -15.55 3.68
C ASN A 166 -26.39 -15.60 2.42
N GLY A 167 -25.81 -15.64 1.21
CA GLY A 167 -26.54 -15.79 -0.05
C GLY A 167 -26.79 -17.24 -0.48
N SER A 168 -26.10 -18.22 0.12
CA SER A 168 -26.18 -19.64 -0.31
C SER A 168 -27.42 -20.38 0.21
N ALA A 169 -28.21 -19.76 1.11
CA ALA A 169 -29.28 -20.45 1.84
C ALA A 169 -30.70 -20.27 1.27
N HIS A 170 -30.91 -19.48 0.20
CA HIS A 170 -32.27 -19.07 -0.20
C HIS A 170 -32.75 -19.49 -1.59
N VAL A 171 -32.05 -20.39 -2.30
CA VAL A 171 -32.45 -20.82 -3.67
C VAL A 171 -32.90 -22.30 -3.74
N ALA A 172 -32.97 -23.02 -2.62
CA ALA A 172 -33.49 -24.39 -2.59
C ALA A 172 -34.89 -24.44 -1.94
N GLY A 173 -35.94 -24.10 -2.70
CA GLY A 173 -37.31 -24.34 -2.26
C GLY A 173 -38.32 -23.30 -2.74
N ASN A 174 -38.62 -23.31 -4.04
CA ASN A 174 -39.99 -23.19 -4.53
C ASN A 174 -39.98 -23.31 -6.05
N ASP A 175 -40.25 -24.52 -6.54
CA ASP A 175 -40.93 -24.76 -7.81
C ASP A 175 -41.50 -26.18 -7.71
N SER A 176 -42.63 -26.29 -7.02
CA SER A 176 -43.53 -27.45 -7.01
C SER A 176 -44.91 -26.97 -6.58
N ASP A 177 -45.68 -26.45 -7.55
CA ASP A 177 -47.14 -26.65 -7.65
C ASP A 177 -47.64 -26.12 -9.01
#